data_AF-A0A523ATU6-F1
#
_entry.id   AF-A0A523ATU6-F1
#
_cell.length_a   1.000
_cell.length_b   1.000
_cell.length_c   1.000
_cell.angle_alpha   90.00
_cell.angle_beta   90.00
_cell.angle_gamma   90.00
#
_symmetry.space_group_name_H-M   'P 1'
#
loop_
_entity.id
_entity.type
_entity.pdbx_description
1 polymer ?
#
loop_
_entity_poly.entity_id
_entity_poly.type
_entity_poly.pdbx_seq_one_letter_code
_entity_poly.pdbx_strand_id
1 'polypeptide(L)'
;MSLPPPESFPIQTADWVWENCLRPVFGTDWDGLLALVDEWYRLPTDDVVRAFLDADGTDRLPWQSVVSDCDDFAQALHGTLECTCWGYGFCFGQIYWWSNLNQAGHAQNLYVNDRGEVRIVEPQTDGVMSWSDILSRYPDAKPFLILL
;
A
#
# COMPACT_ATOMS: atom_id res chain seq x y z
N MET A 1 2.92 19.28 5.48
CA MET A 1 3.57 18.50 6.55
C MET A 1 5.08 18.72 6.48
N SER A 2 5.80 18.71 7.61
CA SER A 2 7.28 18.59 7.60
C SER A 2 7.64 17.13 7.87
N LEU A 3 8.25 16.46 6.89
CA LEU A 3 8.71 15.08 7.06
C LEU A 3 10.02 15.03 7.85
N PRO A 4 10.24 13.99 8.69
CA PRO A 4 11.56 13.68 9.20
C PRO A 4 12.56 13.46 8.06
N PRO A 5 13.87 13.72 8.26
CA PRO A 5 14.87 13.50 7.22
C PRO A 5 14.93 12.01 6.81
N PRO A 6 15.22 11.66 5.54
CA PRO A 6 15.20 10.27 5.07
C PRO A 6 16.03 9.30 5.91
N GLU A 7 17.15 9.76 6.47
CA GLU A 7 18.07 8.97 7.27
C GLU A 7 17.47 8.47 8.60
N SER A 8 16.32 9.02 9.03
CA SER A 8 15.64 8.55 10.24
C SER A 8 14.88 7.24 10.06
N PHE A 9 14.68 6.76 8.83
CA PHE A 9 13.92 5.54 8.56
C PHE A 9 14.85 4.34 8.30
N PRO A 10 14.53 3.16 8.86
CA PRO A 10 15.30 1.95 8.59
C PRO A 10 15.18 1.58 7.11
N ILE A 11 16.29 1.09 6.54
CA ILE A 11 16.35 0.58 5.16
C ILE A 11 16.36 -0.95 5.23
N GLN A 12 15.59 -1.59 4.36
CA GLN A 12 15.62 -3.03 4.15
C GLN A 12 15.74 -3.34 2.65
N THR A 13 16.36 -4.46 2.30
CA THR A 13 16.43 -4.91 0.91
C THR A 13 15.06 -5.39 0.42
N ALA A 14 14.86 -5.40 -0.90
CA ALA A 14 13.68 -5.98 -1.52
C ALA A 14 13.43 -7.43 -1.07
N ASP A 15 14.48 -8.25 -1.07
CA ASP A 15 14.39 -9.64 -0.58
C ASP A 15 13.95 -9.71 0.88
N TRP A 16 14.45 -8.82 1.74
CA TRP A 16 14.03 -8.80 3.14
C TRP A 16 12.54 -8.46 3.27
N VAL A 17 12.07 -7.45 2.52
CA VAL A 17 10.66 -7.03 2.50
C VAL A 17 9.76 -8.17 2.04
N TRP A 18 10.13 -8.88 0.98
CA TRP A 18 9.40 -10.06 0.53
C TRP A 18 9.37 -11.14 1.60
N GLU A 19 10.54 -11.58 2.05
CA GLU A 19 10.70 -12.78 2.88
C GLU A 19 10.08 -12.62 4.27
N ASN A 20 10.15 -11.41 4.84
CA ASN A 20 9.79 -11.14 6.25
C ASN A 20 8.46 -10.38 6.41
N CYS A 21 7.97 -9.69 5.38
CA CYS A 21 6.76 -8.86 5.49
C CYS A 21 5.65 -9.36 4.56
N LEU A 22 5.88 -9.38 3.24
CA LEU A 22 4.81 -9.65 2.27
C LEU A 22 4.45 -11.13 2.23
N ARG A 23 5.44 -12.04 2.14
CA ARG A 23 5.20 -13.48 2.04
C ARG A 23 4.45 -14.05 3.25
N PRO A 24 4.76 -13.68 4.51
CA PRO A 24 3.97 -14.14 5.66
C PRO A 24 2.51 -13.66 5.65
N VAL A 25 2.22 -12.52 5.02
CA VAL A 25 0.89 -11.90 5.00
C VAL A 25 0.04 -12.43 3.85
N PHE A 26 0.60 -12.50 2.65
CA PHE A 26 -0.13 -12.88 1.43
C PHE A 26 0.05 -14.36 1.05
N GLY A 27 1.01 -15.05 1.67
CA GLY A 27 1.40 -16.39 1.29
C GLY A 27 2.07 -16.45 -0.09
N THR A 28 2.22 -17.67 -0.59
CA THR A 28 2.81 -17.96 -1.92
C THR A 28 1.82 -18.64 -2.86
N ASP A 29 0.58 -18.86 -2.44
CA ASP A 29 -0.44 -19.63 -3.16
C ASP A 29 -1.45 -18.71 -3.88
N TRP A 30 -0.93 -17.86 -4.76
CA TRP A 30 -1.71 -16.97 -5.61
C TRP A 30 -1.03 -16.77 -6.96
N ASP A 31 -1.82 -16.82 -8.04
CA ASP A 31 -1.36 -16.71 -9.44
C ASP A 31 -1.23 -15.24 -9.89
N GLY A 32 -0.59 -14.40 -9.07
CA GLY A 32 -0.45 -12.98 -9.39
C GLY A 32 0.99 -12.50 -9.48
N LEU A 33 1.13 -11.22 -9.83
CA LEU A 33 2.42 -10.58 -10.03
C LEU A 33 2.82 -9.81 -8.76
N LEU A 34 4.02 -10.08 -8.25
CA LEU A 34 4.71 -9.21 -7.31
C LEU A 34 5.87 -8.54 -8.05
N ALA A 35 5.88 -7.21 -8.05
CA ALA A 35 6.99 -6.40 -8.54
C ALA A 35 7.52 -5.55 -7.38
N LEU A 36 8.76 -5.82 -7.00
CA LEU A 36 9.58 -4.95 -6.15
C LEU A 36 10.50 -4.18 -7.10
N VAL A 37 10.21 -2.92 -7.37
CA VAL A 37 10.86 -2.15 -8.44
C VAL A 37 12.21 -1.56 -8.05
N ASP A 38 12.46 -1.43 -6.75
CA ASP A 38 13.72 -0.98 -6.18
C ASP A 38 14.47 -2.11 -5.44
N GLU A 39 15.79 -1.97 -5.34
CA GLU A 39 16.68 -2.91 -4.64
C GLU A 39 16.51 -2.87 -3.10
N TRP A 40 16.03 -1.73 -2.58
CA TRP A 40 15.85 -1.48 -1.15
C TRP A 40 14.73 -0.45 -0.92
N TYR A 41 14.18 -0.47 0.29
CA TYR A 41 13.11 0.42 0.71
C TYR A 41 13.33 0.95 2.12
N ARG A 42 12.92 2.20 2.36
CA ARG A 42 12.75 2.77 3.69
C ARG A 42 11.39 2.39 4.26
N LEU A 43 11.37 2.00 5.53
CA LEU A 43 10.11 1.66 6.18
C LEU A 43 9.61 2.89 6.97
N PRO A 44 8.52 3.55 6.53
CA PRO A 44 7.95 4.68 7.27
C PRO A 44 7.32 4.22 8.59
N THR A 45 7.15 5.13 9.54
CA THR A 45 6.30 4.87 10.72
C THR A 45 4.83 5.07 10.34
N ASP A 46 3.92 4.43 11.08
CA ASP A 46 2.48 4.65 10.90
C ASP A 46 2.11 6.13 11.07
N ASP A 47 2.74 6.84 12.01
CA ASP A 47 2.49 8.27 12.26
C ASP A 47 2.90 9.14 11.06
N VAL A 48 4.01 8.80 10.39
CA VAL A 48 4.45 9.50 9.19
C VAL A 48 3.48 9.27 8.03
N VAL A 49 3.03 8.03 7.82
CA VAL A 49 2.03 7.74 6.80
C VAL A 49 0.72 8.45 7.12
N ARG A 50 0.24 8.40 8.37
CA ARG A 50 -0.98 9.10 8.80
C ARG A 50 -0.92 10.59 8.53
N ALA A 51 0.15 11.25 8.94
CA ALA A 51 0.30 12.69 8.72
C ALA A 51 0.51 13.05 7.24
N PHE A 52 0.99 12.13 6.39
CA PHE A 52 0.98 12.29 4.94
C PHE A 52 -0.46 12.21 4.39
N LEU A 53 -1.23 11.19 4.75
CA LEU A 53 -2.63 11.02 4.33
C LEU A 53 -3.47 12.24 4.68
N ASP A 54 -3.38 12.72 5.94
CA ASP A 54 -4.08 13.92 6.41
C ASP A 54 -3.78 15.19 5.57
N ALA A 55 -2.65 15.21 4.87
CA ALA A 55 -2.17 16.35 4.10
C ALA A 55 -2.34 16.22 2.58
N ASP A 56 -2.46 15.01 2.03
CA ASP A 56 -2.49 14.73 0.59
C ASP A 56 -3.83 15.15 -0.05
N GLY A 57 -4.96 14.82 0.60
CA GLY A 57 -6.29 15.22 0.17
C GLY A 57 -6.91 14.37 -0.95
N THR A 58 -6.35 13.19 -1.25
CA THR A 58 -6.90 12.21 -2.20
C THR A 58 -8.30 11.73 -1.76
N ASP A 59 -8.53 11.62 -0.44
CA ASP A 59 -9.82 11.28 0.18
C ASP A 59 -10.98 12.23 -0.19
N ARG A 60 -10.67 13.44 -0.66
CA ARG A 60 -11.65 14.47 -1.04
C ARG A 60 -12.01 14.44 -2.52
N LEU A 61 -11.35 13.63 -3.33
CA LEU A 61 -11.66 13.51 -4.74
C LEU A 61 -13.04 12.85 -4.94
N PRO A 62 -13.82 13.26 -5.94
CA PRO A 62 -15.14 12.68 -6.18
C PRO A 62 -15.01 11.32 -6.86
N TRP A 63 -15.55 10.28 -6.21
CA TRP A 63 -15.67 8.97 -6.85
C TRP A 63 -16.60 9.01 -8.07
N GLN A 64 -16.18 8.40 -9.17
CA GLN A 64 -16.97 8.20 -10.37
C GLN A 64 -16.75 6.79 -10.92
N SER A 65 -17.81 5.99 -10.97
CA SER A 65 -17.74 4.63 -11.52
C SER A 65 -16.95 4.57 -12.84
N VAL A 66 -15.97 3.68 -12.94
CA VAL A 66 -15.13 3.40 -14.13
C VAL A 66 -14.16 4.51 -14.53
N VAL A 67 -14.41 5.77 -14.15
CA VAL A 67 -13.63 6.94 -14.62
C VAL A 67 -12.71 7.50 -13.53
N SER A 68 -13.11 7.34 -12.27
CA SER A 68 -12.36 7.70 -11.08
C SER A 68 -12.77 6.72 -9.99
N ASP A 69 -12.35 5.46 -10.16
CA ASP A 69 -12.66 4.38 -9.22
C ASP A 69 -11.45 4.00 -8.36
N CYS A 70 -11.47 2.83 -7.74
CA CYS A 70 -10.48 2.43 -6.75
C CYS A 70 -9.04 2.53 -7.25
N ASP A 71 -8.77 2.20 -8.52
CA ASP A 71 -7.41 2.22 -9.08
C ASP A 71 -6.89 3.63 -9.31
N ASP A 72 -7.75 4.54 -9.77
CA ASP A 72 -7.41 5.97 -9.94
C ASP A 72 -7.02 6.63 -8.61
N PHE A 73 -7.76 6.33 -7.53
CA PHE A 73 -7.41 6.82 -6.19
C PHE A 73 -6.07 6.25 -5.71
N ALA A 74 -5.84 4.95 -5.93
CA ALA A 74 -4.58 4.31 -5.54
C ALA A 74 -3.38 4.85 -6.33
N GLN A 75 -3.57 5.21 -7.60
CA GLN A 75 -2.56 5.84 -8.44
C GLN A 75 -2.30 7.29 -8.03
N ALA A 76 -3.36 8.07 -7.77
CA ALA A 76 -3.26 9.45 -7.31
C ALA A 76 -2.48 9.53 -5.99
N LEU A 77 -2.83 8.70 -4.99
CA LEU A 77 -2.17 8.70 -3.70
C LEU A 77 -0.68 8.32 -3.82
N HIS A 78 -0.36 7.28 -4.60
CA HIS A 78 1.02 6.86 -4.83
C HIS A 78 1.82 7.97 -5.52
N GLY A 79 1.27 8.57 -6.58
CA GLY A 79 1.90 9.69 -7.27
C GLY A 79 2.14 10.91 -6.38
N THR A 80 1.19 11.26 -5.50
CA THR A 80 1.37 12.35 -4.53
C THR A 80 2.48 12.02 -3.53
N LEU A 81 2.56 10.78 -3.06
CA LEU A 81 3.63 10.34 -2.16
C LEU A 81 5.01 10.45 -2.83
N GLU A 82 5.16 9.95 -4.06
CA GLU A 82 6.42 10.04 -4.80
C GLU A 82 6.86 11.49 -5.03
N CYS A 83 5.92 12.38 -5.36
CA CYS A 83 6.21 13.81 -5.51
C CYS A 83 6.63 14.47 -4.19
N THR A 84 5.94 14.14 -3.09
CA THR A 84 6.15 14.76 -1.78
C THR A 84 7.42 14.26 -1.09
N CYS A 85 7.70 12.96 -1.26
CA CYS A 85 8.77 12.23 -0.62
C CYS A 85 9.87 11.86 -1.63
N TRP A 86 10.06 12.66 -2.68
CA TRP A 86 11.00 12.36 -3.75
C TRP A 86 12.40 12.03 -3.20
N GLY A 87 12.90 10.84 -3.54
CA GLY A 87 14.21 10.35 -3.08
C GLY A 87 14.22 9.72 -1.68
N TYR A 88 13.08 9.60 -0.99
CA TYR A 88 13.00 8.85 0.27
C TYR A 88 13.05 7.34 -0.01
N GLY A 89 12.40 6.86 -1.06
CA GLY A 89 12.32 5.44 -1.40
C GLY A 89 11.53 4.66 -0.34
N PHE A 90 10.34 5.14 0.04
CA PHE A 90 9.50 4.45 1.01
C PHE A 90 8.97 3.13 0.44
N CYS A 91 8.84 2.11 1.30
CA CYS A 91 8.13 0.87 0.98
C CYS A 91 6.63 1.14 0.95
N PHE A 92 6.16 1.84 -0.08
CA PHE A 92 4.78 2.25 -0.29
C PHE A 92 4.44 2.03 -1.75
N GLY A 93 3.33 1.36 -2.00
CA GLY A 93 2.92 1.04 -3.36
C GLY A 93 1.45 0.67 -3.45
N GLN A 94 1.13 -0.26 -4.34
CA GLN A 94 -0.24 -0.61 -4.71
C GLN A 94 -0.48 -2.12 -4.56
N ILE A 95 -1.71 -2.45 -4.18
CA ILE A 95 -2.24 -3.82 -4.17
C ILE A 95 -3.56 -3.83 -4.92
N TYR A 96 -3.68 -4.82 -5.79
CA TYR A 96 -4.92 -5.17 -6.46
C TYR A 96 -5.29 -6.59 -6.08
N TRP A 97 -6.53 -6.77 -5.65
CA TRP A 97 -7.01 -8.06 -5.17
C TRP A 97 -8.42 -8.34 -5.68
N TRP A 98 -8.76 -9.63 -5.69
CA TRP A 98 -10.07 -10.12 -6.13
C TRP A 98 -10.61 -11.17 -5.16
N SER A 99 -11.91 -11.11 -4.89
CA SER A 99 -12.68 -12.14 -4.18
C SER A 99 -13.69 -12.75 -5.14
N ASN A 100 -13.62 -14.07 -5.32
CA ASN A 100 -14.54 -14.81 -6.16
C ASN A 100 -15.90 -14.99 -5.45
N LEU A 101 -15.91 -15.24 -4.14
CA LEU A 101 -17.14 -15.41 -3.38
C LEU A 101 -18.00 -14.14 -3.41
N ASN A 102 -17.37 -12.97 -3.32
CA ASN A 102 -18.07 -11.70 -3.29
C ASN A 102 -18.22 -11.05 -4.67
N GLN A 103 -17.57 -11.60 -5.71
CA GLN A 103 -17.49 -11.00 -7.06
C GLN A 103 -17.01 -9.55 -7.00
N ALA A 104 -15.97 -9.31 -6.21
CA ALA A 104 -15.48 -7.98 -5.89
C ALA A 104 -13.98 -7.90 -6.15
N GLY A 105 -13.58 -6.86 -6.89
CA GLY A 105 -12.19 -6.45 -7.06
C GLY A 105 -11.99 -5.10 -6.41
N HIS A 106 -10.77 -4.84 -5.95
CA HIS A 106 -10.41 -3.55 -5.39
C HIS A 106 -8.94 -3.23 -5.62
N ALA A 107 -8.65 -1.94 -5.70
CA ALA A 107 -7.30 -1.41 -5.78
C ALA A 107 -7.09 -0.46 -4.60
N GLN A 108 -5.98 -0.65 -3.90
CA GLN A 108 -5.65 0.06 -2.67
C GLN A 108 -4.14 0.32 -2.63
N ASN A 109 -3.69 1.16 -1.72
CA ASN A 109 -2.27 1.29 -1.45
C ASN A 109 -1.85 0.37 -0.31
N LEU A 110 -0.56 0.07 -0.24
CA LEU A 110 0.01 -0.64 0.90
C LEU A 110 1.37 -0.04 1.27
N TYR A 111 1.77 -0.24 2.52
CA TYR A 111 3.14 0.01 2.94
C TYR A 111 3.61 -1.01 3.96
N VAL A 112 4.92 -1.11 4.11
CA VAL A 112 5.56 -1.84 5.21
C VAL A 112 6.12 -0.84 6.21
N ASN A 113 5.63 -0.88 7.44
CA ASN A 113 6.05 0.08 8.45
C ASN A 113 7.39 -0.29 9.11
N ASP A 114 7.92 0.61 9.94
CA ASP A 114 9.18 0.46 10.68
C ASP A 114 9.27 -0.76 11.61
N ARG A 115 8.14 -1.43 11.87
CA ARG A 115 8.04 -2.69 12.62
C ARG A 115 7.94 -3.93 11.73
N GLY A 116 7.98 -3.76 10.41
CA GLY A 116 7.83 -4.84 9.42
C GLY A 116 6.39 -5.27 9.20
N GLU A 117 5.40 -4.49 9.64
CA GLU A 117 3.99 -4.82 9.47
C GLU A 117 3.47 -4.30 8.12
N VAL A 118 2.76 -5.15 7.37
CA VAL A 118 2.07 -4.74 6.14
C VAL A 118 0.76 -4.05 6.51
N ARG A 119 0.59 -2.83 6.01
CA ARG A 119 -0.60 -2.00 6.21
C ARG A 119 -1.22 -1.69 4.85
N ILE A 120 -2.55 -1.83 4.76
CA ILE A 120 -3.33 -1.50 3.57
C ILE A 120 -4.01 -0.16 3.81
N VAL A 121 -3.91 0.74 2.85
CA VAL A 121 -4.51 2.07 2.87
C VAL A 121 -5.69 2.08 1.90
N GLU A 122 -6.86 2.48 2.39
CA GLU A 122 -8.03 2.84 1.60
C GLU A 122 -7.91 4.32 1.20
N PRO A 123 -7.45 4.63 -0.02
CA PRO A 123 -7.18 6.01 -0.43
C PRO A 123 -8.45 6.87 -0.53
N GLN A 124 -9.64 6.25 -0.61
CA GLN A 124 -10.91 6.99 -0.66
C GLN A 124 -11.34 7.55 0.71
N THR A 125 -10.77 7.04 1.81
CA THR A 125 -11.21 7.41 3.17
C THR A 125 -10.06 7.57 4.16
N ASP A 126 -8.81 7.54 3.70
CA ASP A 126 -7.60 7.42 4.52
C ASP A 126 -7.66 6.28 5.55
N GLY A 127 -8.44 5.24 5.25
CA GLY A 127 -8.57 4.09 6.13
C GLY A 127 -7.27 3.31 6.14
N VAL A 128 -6.76 2.91 7.31
CA VAL A 128 -5.60 2.02 7.38
C VAL A 128 -6.02 0.75 8.11
N MET A 129 -5.76 -0.39 7.48
CA MET A 129 -6.18 -1.70 7.98
C MET A 129 -5.10 -2.77 7.71
N SER A 130 -5.30 -3.94 8.27
CA SER A 130 -4.48 -5.13 7.98
C SER A 130 -5.10 -5.97 6.88
N TRP A 131 -4.31 -6.85 6.26
CA TRP A 131 -4.83 -7.85 5.32
C TRP A 131 -5.88 -8.78 5.97
N SER A 132 -5.72 -9.11 7.26
CA SER A 132 -6.70 -9.93 7.98
C SER A 132 -8.05 -9.22 8.14
N ASP A 133 -8.08 -7.89 8.21
CA ASP A 133 -9.33 -7.13 8.22
C ASP A 133 -10.05 -7.25 6.86
N ILE A 134 -9.31 -7.25 5.76
CA ILE A 134 -9.86 -7.50 4.42
C ILE A 134 -10.40 -8.93 4.35
N LEU A 135 -9.63 -9.93 4.76
CA LEU A 135 -10.06 -11.34 4.77
C LEU A 135 -11.28 -11.59 5.67
N SER A 136 -11.47 -10.81 6.73
CA SER A 136 -12.67 -10.91 7.57
C SER A 136 -13.97 -10.57 6.81
N ARG A 137 -13.87 -9.74 5.77
CA ARG A 137 -14.99 -9.28 4.92
C ARG A 137 -15.05 -10.03 3.59
N TYR A 138 -13.89 -10.42 3.07
CA TYR A 138 -13.68 -11.11 1.80
C TYR A 138 -12.78 -12.33 2.04
N PRO A 139 -13.32 -13.45 2.59
CA PRO A 139 -12.51 -14.56 3.10
C PRO A 139 -11.65 -15.27 2.06
N ASP A 140 -11.98 -15.15 0.78
CA ASP A 140 -11.24 -15.71 -0.34
C ASP A 140 -10.52 -14.65 -1.17
N ALA A 141 -10.41 -13.40 -0.67
CA ALA A 141 -9.65 -12.37 -1.35
C ALA A 141 -8.22 -12.83 -1.55
N LYS A 142 -7.73 -12.71 -2.78
CA LYS A 142 -6.33 -12.94 -3.13
C LYS A 142 -5.79 -11.72 -3.86
N PRO A 143 -4.57 -11.25 -3.52
CA PRO A 143 -3.88 -10.32 -4.40
C PRO A 143 -3.69 -10.97 -5.77
N PHE A 144 -3.71 -10.17 -6.82
CA PHE A 144 -3.29 -10.59 -8.16
C PHE A 144 -2.23 -9.64 -8.75
N LEU A 145 -2.05 -8.45 -8.17
CA LEU A 145 -0.95 -7.56 -8.45
C LEU A 145 -0.53 -6.85 -7.16
N ILE A 146 0.76 -6.89 -6.84
CA ILE A 146 1.40 -6.03 -5.85
C ILE A 146 2.57 -5.34 -6.56
N LEU A 147 2.59 -4.01 -6.47
CA LEU A 147 3.66 -3.16 -6.99
C LEU A 147 4.19 -2.31 -5.84
N LEU A 148 5.47 -2.47 -5.51
CA LEU A 148 6.19 -1.67 -4.53
C LEU A 148 7.42 -1.09 -5.18
#